data_AF-A0A8C5WBS9-F1
#
_entry.id   AF-A0A8C5WBS9-F1
#
_cell.length_a   1.000
_cell.length_b   1.000
_cell.length_c   1.000
_cell.angle_alpha   90.00
_cell.angle_beta   90.00
_cell.angle_gamma   90.00
#
_symmetry.space_group_name_H-M   'P 1'
#
loop_
_entity.id
_entity.type
_entity.pdbx_description
1 polymer ?
#
loop_
_entity_poly.entity_id
_entity_poly.type
_entity_poly.pdbx_seq_one_letter_code
_entity_poly.pdbx_strand_id
1 'polypeptide(L)'
;MAAPRVFPLSCVVQQYAWGKMGSSSEVAQLLASSDPLARISEDKPYAELWMGTHPRGDAKILDNRIIQKTLGQWIAENQDCLGSKVKDTFNGNLPFLFKVLSVETALSIQAHPNKELAEKLHLQAPQHYPDANHKPEMAIALTSFQGLCGFRPVEEIVTFLKKVPEFQFLVGDDAATQLKQSMSHDSQAVASALQSCFSHLMKSEKKLVIEQLNLLVKRISQQVAAGNNMEDVYGELLLQLHQQYPGDIGCFAIYFLNLLTLKPGEAMFLGASVPHAYLKGDCVECMACSDNTVRAGLTPKFIDVPTLCEMLSYTPSPSKDRLFLPTRSPEDPYLSIYDPPVPDFTIMKMEVSEGPWGASCVWHEKPWQRSQCGVYLGLGFPSSLLGGWPQGLPTPPCTRDHRLASMLTEPKQRGSRRQSSLLCPGGYPGPMS
;
A
#
# COMPACT_ATOMS: atom_id res chain seq x y z
N MET A 1 32.79 -21.01 1.59
CA MET A 1 32.36 -20.11 0.51
C MET A 1 31.57 -18.97 1.14
N ALA A 2 31.75 -17.72 0.71
CA ALA A 2 30.94 -16.62 1.22
C ALA A 2 29.46 -16.87 0.87
N ALA A 3 28.56 -16.62 1.82
CA ALA A 3 27.12 -16.73 1.56
C ALA A 3 26.74 -15.80 0.38
N PRO A 4 25.88 -16.25 -0.55
CA PRO A 4 25.43 -15.41 -1.65
C PRO A 4 24.73 -14.17 -1.10
N ARG A 5 25.15 -12.99 -1.58
CA ARG A 5 24.63 -11.69 -1.11
C ARG A 5 23.34 -11.25 -1.80
N VAL A 6 23.01 -11.88 -2.93
CA VAL A 6 21.80 -11.63 -3.72
C VAL A 6 21.33 -12.96 -4.29
N PHE A 7 20.04 -13.25 -4.16
CA PHE A 7 19.39 -14.45 -4.69
C PHE A 7 17.93 -14.16 -5.05
N PRO A 8 17.37 -14.84 -6.08
CA PRO A 8 15.99 -14.66 -6.50
C PRO A 8 15.00 -15.30 -5.53
N LEU A 9 13.81 -14.69 -5.42
CA LEU A 9 12.70 -15.19 -4.60
C LEU A 9 11.54 -15.66 -5.48
N SER A 10 10.92 -16.78 -5.11
CA SER A 10 9.58 -17.17 -5.55
C SER A 10 8.58 -16.69 -4.51
N CYS A 11 7.85 -15.65 -4.87
CA CYS A 11 6.91 -14.96 -4.00
C CYS A 11 5.50 -15.54 -4.11
N VAL A 12 4.69 -15.35 -3.05
CA VAL A 12 3.34 -15.94 -2.99
C VAL A 12 2.31 -14.97 -3.56
N VAL A 13 1.43 -15.49 -4.43
CA VAL A 13 0.29 -14.74 -4.96
C VAL A 13 -0.97 -15.07 -4.17
N GLN A 14 -1.68 -14.03 -3.73
CA GLN A 14 -3.01 -14.14 -3.14
C GLN A 14 -4.09 -13.85 -4.19
N GLN A 15 -5.04 -14.77 -4.35
CA GLN A 15 -6.13 -14.69 -5.33
C GLN A 15 -7.44 -14.23 -4.68
N TYR A 16 -7.40 -13.09 -3.97
CA TYR A 16 -8.60 -12.55 -3.34
C TYR A 16 -9.59 -12.02 -4.37
N ALA A 17 -10.89 -12.16 -4.10
CA ALA A 17 -11.96 -11.82 -5.03
C ALA A 17 -11.98 -10.36 -5.52
N TRP A 18 -11.36 -9.44 -4.78
CA TRP A 18 -11.27 -8.03 -5.15
C TRP A 18 -10.19 -7.72 -6.20
N GLY A 19 -9.32 -8.69 -6.49
CA GLY A 19 -8.20 -8.52 -7.40
C GLY A 19 -8.62 -8.44 -8.87
N LYS A 20 -7.79 -7.78 -9.68
CA LYS A 20 -7.95 -7.78 -11.15
C LYS A 20 -7.87 -9.20 -11.71
N MET A 21 -8.64 -9.46 -12.77
CA MET A 21 -8.74 -10.78 -13.40
C MET A 21 -7.62 -11.01 -14.41
N GLY A 22 -7.02 -12.20 -14.37
CA GLY A 22 -6.12 -12.67 -15.42
C GLY A 22 -4.98 -11.71 -15.73
N SER A 23 -4.67 -11.58 -17.02
CA SER A 23 -3.54 -10.78 -17.53
C SER A 23 -3.74 -9.27 -17.35
N SER A 24 -4.92 -8.81 -16.92
CA SER A 24 -5.14 -7.40 -16.57
C SER A 24 -4.54 -6.99 -15.21
N SER A 25 -4.16 -7.98 -14.39
CA SER A 25 -3.50 -7.79 -13.11
C SER A 25 -1.99 -7.62 -13.27
N GLU A 26 -1.42 -6.59 -12.65
CA GLU A 26 0.03 -6.43 -12.52
C GLU A 26 0.64 -7.60 -11.73
N VAL A 27 -0.06 -8.08 -10.70
CA VAL A 27 0.35 -9.27 -9.93
C VAL A 27 0.46 -10.51 -10.83
N ALA A 28 -0.48 -10.72 -11.75
CA ALA A 28 -0.43 -11.84 -12.68
C ALA A 28 0.75 -11.72 -13.67
N GLN A 29 0.98 -10.51 -14.18
CA GLN A 29 2.09 -10.22 -15.09
C GLN A 29 3.45 -10.44 -14.42
N LEU A 30 3.60 -10.02 -13.16
CA LEU A 30 4.82 -10.24 -12.36
C LEU A 30 5.04 -11.72 -12.03
N LEU A 31 3.97 -12.48 -11.78
CA LEU A 31 4.08 -13.92 -11.60
C LEU A 31 4.61 -14.60 -12.88
N ALA A 32 4.03 -14.27 -14.04
CA ALA A 32 4.44 -14.85 -15.31
C ALA A 32 5.86 -14.44 -15.74
N SER A 33 6.32 -13.26 -15.34
CA SER A 33 7.70 -12.80 -15.64
C SER A 33 8.75 -13.46 -14.76
N SER A 34 8.39 -13.83 -13.52
CA SER A 34 9.30 -14.46 -12.55
C SER A 34 9.39 -15.98 -12.66
N ASP A 35 8.34 -16.65 -13.16
CA ASP A 35 8.31 -18.09 -13.39
C ASP A 35 7.85 -18.42 -14.83
N PRO A 36 8.76 -18.87 -15.72
CA PRO A 36 8.42 -19.25 -17.10
C PRO A 36 7.38 -20.37 -17.23
N LEU A 37 7.17 -21.16 -16.17
CA LEU A 37 6.16 -22.22 -16.15
C LEU A 37 4.80 -21.73 -15.63
N ALA A 38 4.74 -20.55 -15.02
CA ALA A 38 3.50 -20.00 -14.53
C ALA A 38 2.56 -19.69 -15.71
N ARG A 39 1.31 -20.15 -15.59
CA ARG A 39 0.24 -19.85 -16.54
C ARG A 39 -0.77 -18.94 -15.86
N ILE A 40 -1.07 -17.83 -16.50
CA ILE A 40 -2.14 -16.92 -16.05
C ILE A 40 -3.49 -17.55 -16.42
N SER A 41 -4.37 -17.65 -15.43
CA SER A 41 -5.77 -18.06 -15.63
C SER A 41 -6.60 -16.79 -15.81
N GLU A 42 -7.16 -16.59 -17.01
CA GLU A 42 -7.88 -15.34 -17.33
C GLU A 42 -9.17 -15.14 -16.54
N ASP A 43 -9.70 -16.22 -15.94
CA ASP A 43 -10.92 -16.27 -15.14
C ASP A 43 -10.68 -16.16 -13.62
N LYS A 44 -9.43 -15.99 -13.19
CA LYS A 44 -9.07 -15.90 -11.76
C LYS A 44 -8.59 -14.51 -11.37
N PRO A 45 -8.90 -14.04 -10.15
CA PRO A 45 -8.35 -12.80 -9.64
C PRO A 45 -6.91 -12.99 -9.16
N TYR A 46 -6.08 -11.99 -9.39
CA TYR A 46 -4.70 -11.90 -8.90
C TYR A 46 -4.59 -10.58 -8.13
N ALA A 47 -4.61 -10.67 -6.79
CA ALA A 47 -4.86 -9.53 -5.92
C ALA A 47 -3.57 -8.98 -5.29
N GLU A 48 -2.76 -9.85 -4.69
CA GLU A 48 -1.52 -9.44 -4.01
C GLU A 48 -0.35 -10.36 -4.37
N LEU A 49 0.84 -9.80 -4.60
CA LEU A 49 2.11 -10.53 -4.63
C LEU A 49 2.88 -10.22 -3.35
N TRP A 50 3.25 -11.23 -2.56
CA TRP A 50 3.88 -11.05 -1.26
C TRP A 50 5.37 -11.38 -1.29
N MET A 51 6.18 -10.41 -0.87
CA MET A 51 7.64 -10.47 -0.85
C MET A 51 8.12 -10.22 0.59
N GLY A 52 8.48 -11.30 1.30
CA GLY A 52 8.95 -11.22 2.68
C GLY A 52 8.83 -12.56 3.41
N THR A 53 8.80 -12.50 4.73
CA THR A 53 8.78 -13.66 5.63
C THR A 53 7.45 -13.87 6.34
N HIS A 54 6.36 -13.31 5.82
CA HIS A 54 5.07 -13.39 6.49
C HIS A 54 4.58 -14.85 6.56
N PRO A 55 4.06 -15.37 7.69
CA PRO A 55 3.71 -16.78 7.83
C PRO A 55 2.74 -17.32 6.77
N ARG A 56 1.79 -16.48 6.32
CA ARG A 56 0.81 -16.82 5.25
C ARG A 56 1.37 -16.71 3.81
N GLY A 57 2.64 -16.32 3.64
CA GLY A 57 3.26 -16.11 2.34
C GLY A 57 4.78 -15.96 2.42
N ASP A 58 5.45 -16.84 3.15
CA ASP A 58 6.91 -16.82 3.31
C ASP A 58 7.57 -17.19 1.97
N ALA A 59 8.31 -16.25 1.40
CA ALA A 59 8.88 -16.39 0.06
C ALA A 59 9.89 -17.54 0.02
N LYS A 60 9.97 -18.27 -1.11
CA LYS A 60 10.97 -19.33 -1.30
C LYS A 60 12.21 -18.78 -1.98
N ILE A 61 13.39 -19.30 -1.62
CA ILE A 61 14.64 -18.93 -2.29
C ILE A 61 14.84 -19.81 -3.52
N LEU A 62 14.96 -19.21 -4.71
CA LEU A 62 15.17 -19.89 -5.99
C LEU A 62 16.66 -19.97 -6.37
N ASP A 63 17.50 -20.35 -5.42
CA ASP A 63 18.95 -20.46 -5.61
C ASP A 63 19.43 -21.85 -5.23
N ASN A 64 19.91 -22.63 -6.20
CA ASN A 64 20.41 -23.99 -5.98
C ASN A 64 21.61 -24.07 -5.03
N ARG A 65 22.28 -22.95 -4.74
CA ARG A 65 23.35 -22.86 -3.74
C ARG A 65 22.81 -22.89 -2.31
N ILE A 66 21.53 -22.54 -2.12
CA ILE A 66 20.83 -22.54 -0.84
C ILE A 66 19.88 -23.74 -0.85
N ILE A 67 20.05 -24.65 0.11
CA ILE A 67 19.13 -25.78 0.28
C ILE A 67 17.71 -25.23 0.40
N GLN A 68 16.76 -25.81 -0.35
CA GLN A 68 15.35 -25.41 -0.44
C GLN A 68 14.76 -24.93 0.89
N LYS A 69 14.82 -23.61 1.12
CA LYS A 69 14.38 -22.92 2.33
C LYS A 69 13.46 -21.77 1.96
N THR A 70 12.56 -21.46 2.87
CA THR A 70 11.87 -20.18 2.84
C THR A 70 12.80 -19.06 3.31
N LEU A 71 12.46 -17.83 2.98
CA LEU A 71 13.23 -16.65 3.37
C LEU A 71 13.27 -16.53 4.89
N GLY A 72 12.16 -16.77 5.58
CA GLY A 72 12.09 -16.77 7.04
C GLY A 72 13.04 -17.79 7.68
N GLN A 73 13.06 -19.03 7.17
CA GLN A 73 13.97 -20.07 7.64
C GLN A 73 15.44 -19.69 7.42
N TRP A 74 15.76 -19.12 6.25
CA TRP A 74 17.12 -18.71 5.95
C TRP A 74 17.57 -17.54 6.84
N ILE A 75 16.72 -16.54 7.08
CA ILE A 75 17.01 -15.41 7.97
C ILE A 75 17.24 -15.88 9.41
N ALA A 76 16.44 -16.82 9.90
CA ALA A 76 16.59 -17.36 11.25
C ALA A 76 17.98 -17.98 11.51
N GLU A 77 18.59 -18.56 10.48
CA GLU A 77 19.95 -19.13 10.55
C GLU A 77 21.06 -18.14 10.20
N ASN A 78 20.72 -17.00 9.58
CA ASN A 78 21.65 -16.02 9.06
C ASN A 78 21.33 -14.60 9.56
N GLN A 79 20.94 -14.45 10.84
CA GLN A 79 20.41 -13.20 11.40
C GLN A 79 21.31 -11.96 11.18
N ASP A 80 22.61 -12.15 11.00
CA ASP A 80 23.55 -11.07 10.71
C ASP A 80 23.26 -10.39 9.36
N CYS A 81 22.50 -11.04 8.45
CA CYS A 81 22.03 -10.45 7.20
C CYS A 81 21.10 -9.26 7.41
N LEU A 82 20.40 -9.18 8.55
CA LEU A 82 19.49 -8.09 8.87
C LEU A 82 20.25 -6.81 9.28
N GLY A 83 21.48 -6.98 9.79
CA GLY A 83 22.19 -5.93 10.52
C GLY A 83 21.86 -5.91 12.00
N SER A 84 22.82 -5.46 12.82
CA SER A 84 22.66 -5.35 14.27
C SER A 84 21.45 -4.52 14.68
N LYS A 85 21.26 -3.34 14.08
CA LYS A 85 20.16 -2.44 14.43
C LYS A 85 18.78 -3.07 14.24
N VAL A 86 18.57 -3.75 13.11
CA VAL A 86 17.30 -4.43 12.81
C VAL A 86 17.12 -5.64 13.69
N LYS A 87 18.18 -6.44 13.86
CA LYS A 87 18.19 -7.61 14.74
C LYS A 87 17.79 -7.24 16.16
N ASP A 88 18.35 -6.17 16.71
CA ASP A 88 18.08 -5.71 18.07
C ASP A 88 16.68 -5.08 18.22
N THR A 89 16.25 -4.30 17.22
CA THR A 89 14.96 -3.58 17.26
C THR A 89 13.75 -4.50 17.02
N PHE A 90 13.91 -5.50 16.15
CA PHE A 90 12.82 -6.35 15.65
C PHE A 90 13.02 -7.83 15.96
N ASN A 91 13.83 -8.13 16.99
CA ASN A 91 14.03 -9.47 17.53
C ASN A 91 14.49 -10.49 16.48
N GLY A 92 15.37 -10.08 15.57
CA GLY A 92 15.90 -10.93 14.52
C GLY A 92 14.91 -11.30 13.41
N ASN A 93 13.82 -10.54 13.25
CA ASN A 93 12.84 -10.73 12.18
C ASN A 93 12.94 -9.63 11.11
N LEU A 94 12.49 -9.95 9.89
CA LEU A 94 12.25 -8.94 8.87
C LEU A 94 11.02 -8.11 9.28
N PRO A 95 11.14 -6.78 9.47
CA PRO A 95 10.08 -5.98 10.09
C PRO A 95 9.00 -5.49 9.13
N PHE A 96 9.15 -5.78 7.84
CA PHE A 96 8.19 -5.34 6.83
C PHE A 96 7.75 -6.49 5.91
N LEU A 97 6.56 -6.32 5.34
CA LEU A 97 6.06 -7.10 4.23
C LEU A 97 5.92 -6.17 3.02
N PHE A 98 6.59 -6.53 1.93
CA PHE A 98 6.54 -5.80 0.67
C PHE A 98 5.57 -6.48 -0.29
N LYS A 99 4.76 -5.71 -0.99
CA LYS A 99 3.72 -6.25 -1.88
C LYS A 99 3.55 -5.46 -3.15
N VAL A 100 2.99 -6.13 -4.15
CA VAL A 100 2.26 -5.48 -5.25
C VAL A 100 0.79 -5.82 -5.10
N LEU A 101 -0.08 -4.82 -5.22
CA LEU A 101 -1.53 -4.98 -5.20
C LEU A 101 -2.10 -4.63 -6.57
N SER A 102 -3.08 -5.42 -7.02
CA SER A 102 -3.86 -5.15 -8.23
C SER A 102 -5.35 -5.10 -7.91
N VAL A 103 -5.86 -3.91 -7.66
CA VAL A 103 -7.19 -3.64 -7.09
C VAL A 103 -8.21 -3.40 -8.20
N GLU A 104 -9.27 -4.23 -8.26
CA GLU A 104 -10.42 -4.03 -9.16
C GLU A 104 -11.66 -3.54 -8.41
N THR A 105 -11.95 -4.12 -7.24
CA THR A 105 -13.04 -3.66 -6.36
C THR A 105 -12.49 -3.05 -5.09
N ALA A 106 -13.23 -2.11 -4.49
CA ALA A 106 -12.79 -1.42 -3.30
C ALA A 106 -12.50 -2.39 -2.15
N LEU A 107 -11.41 -2.17 -1.43
CA LEU A 107 -11.12 -2.85 -0.17
C LEU A 107 -11.91 -2.21 0.97
N SER A 108 -11.96 -2.91 2.11
CA SER A 108 -12.62 -2.38 3.30
C SER A 108 -12.02 -1.06 3.74
N ILE A 109 -12.88 -0.11 4.15
CA ILE A 109 -12.41 1.05 4.89
C ILE A 109 -11.87 0.55 6.23
N GLN A 110 -10.65 0.95 6.55
CA GLN A 110 -9.93 0.42 7.69
C GLN A 110 -9.02 1.46 8.34
N ALA A 111 -8.66 1.19 9.60
CA ALA A 111 -7.60 1.87 10.32
C ALA A 111 -6.81 0.85 11.14
N HIS A 112 -5.58 1.20 11.49
CA HIS A 112 -4.68 0.33 12.24
C HIS A 112 -4.38 0.91 13.62
N PRO A 113 -4.39 0.10 14.68
CA PRO A 113 -4.05 0.58 16.01
C PRO A 113 -2.59 1.01 16.07
N ASN A 114 -2.30 1.99 16.93
CA ASN A 114 -0.92 2.23 17.35
C ASN A 114 -0.41 1.04 18.17
N LYS A 115 0.90 1.01 18.45
CA LYS A 115 1.53 -0.13 19.11
C LYS A 115 0.91 -0.46 20.48
N GLU A 116 0.67 0.56 21.30
CA GLU A 116 0.08 0.40 22.63
C GLU A 116 -1.35 -0.17 22.57
N LEU A 117 -2.18 0.33 21.66
CA LEU A 117 -3.54 -0.17 21.49
C LEU A 117 -3.55 -1.58 20.89
N ALA A 118 -2.64 -1.89 19.96
CA ALA A 118 -2.50 -3.23 19.39
C ALA A 118 -2.22 -4.28 20.47
N GLU A 119 -1.32 -3.98 21.41
CA GLU A 119 -1.01 -4.85 22.55
C GLU A 119 -2.25 -5.10 23.42
N LYS A 120 -3.01 -4.04 23.75
CA LYS A 120 -4.25 -4.16 24.54
C LYS A 120 -5.31 -5.00 23.81
N LEU A 121 -5.53 -4.72 22.53
CA LEU A 121 -6.53 -5.41 21.72
C LEU A 121 -6.18 -6.87 21.49
N HIS A 122 -4.91 -7.20 21.26
CA HIS A 122 -4.44 -8.58 21.13
C HIS A 122 -4.69 -9.39 22.40
N LEU A 123 -4.44 -8.81 23.58
CA LEU A 123 -4.71 -9.45 24.86
C LEU A 123 -6.21 -9.66 25.11
N GLN A 124 -7.06 -8.72 24.68
CA GLN A 124 -8.49 -8.75 24.95
C GLN A 124 -9.29 -9.62 23.95
N ALA A 125 -8.94 -9.58 22.67
CA ALA A 125 -9.66 -10.24 21.59
C ALA A 125 -8.71 -10.77 20.49
N PRO A 126 -7.84 -11.75 20.81
CA PRO A 126 -6.82 -12.26 19.89
C PRO A 126 -7.39 -12.86 18.60
N GLN A 127 -8.66 -13.29 18.60
CA GLN A 127 -9.37 -13.77 17.41
C GLN A 127 -9.66 -12.67 16.38
N HIS A 128 -9.70 -11.40 16.81
CA HIS A 128 -9.92 -10.23 15.95
C HIS A 128 -8.63 -9.43 15.72
N TYR A 129 -7.72 -9.48 16.69
CA TYR A 129 -6.43 -8.79 16.69
C TYR A 129 -5.32 -9.82 16.88
N PRO A 130 -4.83 -10.45 15.80
CA PRO A 130 -4.00 -11.67 15.88
C PRO A 130 -2.57 -11.44 16.37
N ASP A 131 -2.12 -10.19 16.46
CA ASP A 131 -0.77 -9.85 16.91
C ASP A 131 -0.76 -8.55 17.73
N ALA A 132 0.31 -8.32 18.48
CA ALA A 132 0.51 -7.14 19.31
C ALA A 132 1.24 -6.00 18.57
N ASN A 133 1.21 -5.96 17.24
CA ASN A 133 1.98 -5.00 16.46
C ASN A 133 1.14 -3.90 15.83
N HIS A 134 1.76 -2.74 15.63
CA HIS A 134 1.19 -1.68 14.80
C HIS A 134 1.29 -2.07 13.32
N LYS A 135 0.59 -1.34 12.46
CA LYS A 135 0.59 -1.59 11.01
C LYS A 135 0.63 -0.28 10.21
N PRO A 136 1.74 0.47 10.27
CA PRO A 136 1.96 1.54 9.30
C PRO A 136 2.12 0.95 7.90
N GLU A 137 1.54 1.60 6.91
CA GLU A 137 1.57 1.16 5.51
C GLU A 137 1.93 2.33 4.60
N MET A 138 2.49 2.05 3.43
CA MET A 138 2.73 3.04 2.39
C MET A 138 2.37 2.45 1.03
N ALA A 139 1.54 3.15 0.28
CA ALA A 139 1.16 2.80 -1.08
C ALA A 139 1.87 3.74 -2.06
N ILE A 140 2.52 3.18 -3.09
CA ILE A 140 3.11 3.91 -4.23
C ILE A 140 2.41 3.43 -5.50
N ALA A 141 1.78 4.33 -6.22
CA ALA A 141 0.98 3.99 -7.38
C ALA A 141 1.86 3.50 -8.55
N LEU A 142 1.46 2.39 -9.17
CA LEU A 142 2.05 1.86 -10.41
C LEU A 142 1.25 2.30 -11.64
N THR A 143 -0.08 2.32 -11.49
CA THR A 143 -1.02 2.92 -12.45
C THR A 143 -1.68 4.14 -11.83
N SER A 144 -2.66 4.76 -12.50
CA SER A 144 -3.62 5.59 -11.78
C SER A 144 -4.23 4.77 -10.64
N PHE A 145 -4.11 5.24 -9.40
CA PHE A 145 -4.51 4.50 -8.21
C PHE A 145 -5.43 5.34 -7.34
N GLN A 146 -6.64 4.86 -7.12
CA GLN A 146 -7.67 5.54 -6.34
C GLN A 146 -7.74 4.98 -4.93
N GLY A 147 -7.83 5.86 -3.95
CA GLY A 147 -7.93 5.50 -2.54
C GLY A 147 -8.60 6.58 -1.69
N LEU A 148 -9.09 6.18 -0.52
CA LEU A 148 -9.53 7.07 0.55
C LEU A 148 -8.42 7.17 1.59
N CYS A 149 -8.11 8.37 2.10
CA CYS A 149 -7.12 8.50 3.18
C CYS A 149 -7.38 9.73 4.08
N GLY A 150 -7.65 9.46 5.35
CA GLY A 150 -7.82 10.46 6.39
C GLY A 150 -9.08 11.31 6.24
N PHE A 151 -9.45 11.99 7.31
CA PHE A 151 -10.58 12.90 7.30
C PHE A 151 -10.29 14.14 6.44
N ARG A 152 -11.27 14.52 5.61
CA ARG A 152 -11.24 15.74 4.79
C ARG A 152 -11.50 16.99 5.65
N PRO A 153 -11.25 18.21 5.13
CA PRO A 153 -11.59 19.46 5.83
C PRO A 153 -13.06 19.52 6.26
N VAL A 154 -13.31 20.12 7.43
CA VAL A 154 -14.66 20.21 8.02
C VAL A 154 -15.63 20.94 7.10
N GLU A 155 -15.15 21.96 6.39
CA GLU A 155 -15.88 22.74 5.39
C GLU A 155 -16.50 21.84 4.31
N GLU A 156 -15.75 20.84 3.87
CA GLU A 156 -16.19 19.89 2.85
C GLU A 156 -17.24 18.94 3.43
N ILE A 157 -17.02 18.41 4.63
CA ILE A 157 -17.98 17.53 5.32
C ILE A 157 -19.31 18.24 5.52
N VAL A 158 -19.28 19.49 6.01
CA VAL A 158 -20.47 20.34 6.16
C VAL A 158 -21.15 20.61 4.82
N THR A 159 -20.40 20.69 3.73
CA THR A 159 -20.97 20.82 2.37
C THR A 159 -21.71 19.53 1.95
N PHE A 160 -21.17 18.35 2.23
CA PHE A 160 -21.88 17.09 1.98
C PHE A 160 -23.13 16.95 2.86
N LEU A 161 -23.06 17.31 4.14
CA LEU A 161 -24.23 17.30 5.03
C LEU A 161 -25.36 18.18 4.47
N LYS A 162 -25.05 19.31 3.82
CA LYS A 162 -26.06 20.16 3.17
C LYS A 162 -26.59 19.58 1.86
N LYS A 163 -25.72 18.99 1.03
CA LYS A 163 -26.07 18.52 -0.32
C LYS A 163 -26.66 17.12 -0.35
N VAL A 164 -26.41 16.32 0.69
CA VAL A 164 -26.81 14.91 0.78
C VAL A 164 -27.73 14.71 1.99
N PRO A 165 -29.03 15.02 1.88
CA PRO A 165 -30.03 14.82 2.94
C PRO A 165 -30.00 13.44 3.63
N GLU A 166 -29.75 12.37 2.89
CA GLU A 166 -29.69 10.99 3.40
C GLU A 166 -28.47 10.79 4.32
N PHE A 167 -27.36 11.46 4.00
CA PHE A 167 -26.17 11.47 4.85
C PHE A 167 -26.41 12.30 6.10
N GLN A 168 -27.03 13.48 5.96
CA GLN A 168 -27.42 14.31 7.10
C GLN A 168 -28.38 13.60 8.05
N PHE A 169 -29.34 12.83 7.51
CA PHE A 169 -30.27 12.05 8.30
C PHE A 169 -29.54 11.05 9.23
N LEU A 170 -28.52 10.36 8.72
CA LEU A 170 -27.76 9.37 9.49
C LEU A 170 -26.81 10.02 10.51
N VAL A 171 -26.25 11.19 10.19
CA VAL A 171 -25.38 11.93 11.12
C VAL A 171 -26.18 12.63 12.23
N GLY A 172 -27.36 13.14 11.90
CA GLY A 172 -28.26 13.83 12.81
C GLY A 172 -27.96 15.34 12.93
N ASP A 173 -29.01 16.12 13.20
CA ASP A 173 -28.96 17.58 13.20
C ASP A 173 -28.07 18.17 14.30
N ASP A 174 -28.08 17.57 15.48
CA ASP A 174 -27.28 18.04 16.62
C ASP A 174 -25.78 17.89 16.33
N ALA A 175 -25.35 16.72 15.87
CA ALA A 175 -23.94 16.46 15.55
C ALA A 175 -23.46 17.33 14.38
N ALA A 176 -24.27 17.44 13.32
CA ALA A 176 -23.96 18.31 12.17
C ALA A 176 -23.85 19.79 12.56
N THR A 177 -24.71 20.26 13.47
CA THR A 177 -24.67 21.62 14.00
C THR A 177 -23.42 21.86 14.83
N GLN A 178 -23.06 20.92 15.71
CA GLN A 178 -21.83 20.98 16.50
C GLN A 178 -20.58 21.04 15.60
N LEU A 179 -20.52 20.21 14.55
CA LEU A 179 -19.41 20.21 13.61
C LEU A 179 -19.30 21.53 12.84
N LYS A 180 -20.43 22.13 12.45
CA LYS A 180 -20.44 23.45 11.81
C LYS A 180 -19.96 24.55 12.76
N GLN A 181 -20.32 24.47 14.03
CA GLN A 181 -19.90 25.43 15.06
C GLN A 181 -18.42 25.26 15.42
N SER A 182 -17.89 24.03 15.41
CA SER A 182 -16.49 23.74 15.77
C SER A 182 -15.45 24.44 14.88
N MET A 183 -15.83 24.87 13.68
CA MET A 183 -14.93 25.53 12.72
C MET A 183 -14.30 26.84 13.25
N SER A 184 -14.94 27.50 14.21
CA SER A 184 -14.41 28.70 14.88
C SER A 184 -13.66 28.41 16.19
N HIS A 185 -13.45 27.14 16.52
CA HIS A 185 -12.85 26.69 17.78
C HIS A 185 -11.48 26.04 17.56
N ASP A 186 -10.86 25.57 18.65
CA ASP A 186 -9.57 24.88 18.60
C ASP A 186 -9.66 23.49 17.97
N SER A 187 -8.49 22.88 17.71
CA SER A 187 -8.37 21.56 17.08
C SER A 187 -9.02 20.45 17.89
N GLN A 188 -9.08 20.56 19.23
CA GLN A 188 -9.68 19.55 20.09
C GLN A 188 -11.20 19.56 19.98
N ALA A 189 -11.81 20.75 19.95
CA ALA A 189 -13.24 20.91 19.71
C ALA A 189 -13.65 20.38 18.33
N VAL A 190 -12.84 20.65 17.30
CA VAL A 190 -13.05 20.09 15.95
C VAL A 190 -12.99 18.57 15.96
N ALA A 191 -11.96 17.98 16.58
CA ALA A 191 -11.81 16.53 16.64
C ALA A 191 -12.99 15.86 17.36
N SER A 192 -13.46 16.43 18.47
CA SER A 192 -14.61 15.93 19.23
C SER A 192 -15.91 16.00 18.43
N ALA A 193 -16.19 17.12 17.75
CA ALA A 193 -17.39 17.28 16.93
C ALA A 193 -17.37 16.34 15.70
N LEU A 194 -16.21 16.15 15.09
CA LEU A 194 -16.03 15.21 13.98
C LEU A 194 -16.20 13.75 14.44
N GLN A 195 -15.63 13.40 15.60
CA GLN A 195 -15.84 12.10 16.23
C GLN A 195 -17.32 11.84 16.51
N SER A 196 -18.05 12.84 17.01
CA SER A 196 -19.49 12.76 17.24
C SER A 196 -20.25 12.42 15.96
N CYS A 197 -19.99 13.17 14.87
CA CYS A 197 -20.63 12.93 13.56
C CYS A 197 -20.32 11.53 13.01
N PHE A 198 -19.04 11.14 13.01
CA PHE A 198 -18.61 9.84 12.52
C PHE A 198 -19.20 8.71 13.37
N SER A 199 -19.23 8.87 14.69
CA SER A 199 -19.81 7.89 15.61
C SER A 199 -21.32 7.72 15.41
N HIS A 200 -22.06 8.80 15.14
CA HIS A 200 -23.49 8.72 14.83
C HIS A 200 -23.76 7.91 13.56
N LEU A 201 -22.99 8.17 12.49
CA LEU A 201 -23.06 7.33 11.30
C LEU A 201 -22.77 5.87 11.66
N MET A 202 -21.61 5.58 12.28
CA MET A 202 -21.17 4.20 12.55
C MET A 202 -22.08 3.42 13.50
N LYS A 203 -22.85 4.10 14.35
CA LYS A 203 -23.82 3.49 15.28
C LYS A 203 -25.24 3.42 14.70
N SER A 204 -25.47 3.95 13.50
CA SER A 204 -26.78 3.91 12.86
C SER A 204 -27.25 2.48 12.63
N GLU A 205 -28.55 2.25 12.80
CA GLU A 205 -29.13 0.93 12.55
C GLU A 205 -28.96 0.52 11.09
N LYS A 206 -28.50 -0.71 10.85
CA LYS A 206 -28.27 -1.25 9.50
C LYS A 206 -29.47 -1.09 8.57
N LYS A 207 -30.70 -1.24 9.09
CA LYS A 207 -31.93 -1.05 8.32
C LYS A 207 -32.05 0.38 7.80
N LEU A 208 -31.82 1.38 8.66
CA LEU A 208 -31.85 2.79 8.29
C LEU A 208 -30.75 3.12 7.28
N VAL A 209 -29.54 2.59 7.46
CA VAL A 209 -28.44 2.77 6.50
C VAL A 209 -28.84 2.26 5.11
N ILE A 210 -29.43 1.06 5.03
CA ILE A 210 -29.89 0.49 3.76
C ILE A 210 -30.98 1.35 3.13
N GLU A 211 -31.98 1.78 3.92
CA GLU A 211 -33.07 2.63 3.45
C GLU A 211 -32.55 3.96 2.88
N GLN A 212 -31.70 4.66 3.64
CA GLN A 212 -31.11 5.93 3.23
C GLN A 212 -30.19 5.78 2.03
N LEU A 213 -29.39 4.71 1.95
CA LEU A 213 -28.53 4.48 0.80
C LEU A 213 -29.34 4.22 -0.47
N ASN A 214 -30.44 3.46 -0.38
CA ASN A 214 -31.32 3.21 -1.53
C ASN A 214 -32.00 4.49 -2.03
N LEU A 215 -32.42 5.37 -1.11
CA LEU A 215 -32.95 6.69 -1.46
C LEU A 215 -31.90 7.53 -2.19
N LEU A 216 -30.67 7.57 -1.67
CA LEU A 216 -29.57 8.31 -2.26
C LEU A 216 -29.22 7.79 -3.67
N VAL A 217 -29.06 6.47 -3.83
CA VAL A 217 -28.79 5.82 -5.12
C VAL A 217 -29.90 6.13 -6.13
N LYS A 218 -31.16 6.05 -5.72
CA LYS A 218 -32.30 6.40 -6.58
C LYS A 218 -32.22 7.86 -7.01
N ARG A 219 -31.97 8.80 -6.07
CA ARG A 219 -31.84 10.22 -6.39
C ARG A 219 -30.71 10.48 -7.37
N ILE A 220 -29.51 9.97 -7.10
CA ILE A 220 -28.34 10.17 -7.97
C ILE A 220 -28.60 9.58 -9.36
N SER A 221 -29.13 8.36 -9.45
CA SER A 221 -29.44 7.71 -10.73
C SER A 221 -30.45 8.52 -11.55
N GLN A 222 -31.48 9.08 -10.91
CA GLN A 222 -32.46 9.95 -11.58
C GLN A 222 -31.84 11.26 -12.08
N GLN A 223 -30.97 11.88 -11.29
CA GLN A 223 -30.28 13.12 -11.68
C GLN A 223 -29.32 12.89 -12.85
N VAL A 224 -28.55 11.79 -12.82
CA VAL A 224 -27.68 11.40 -13.93
C VAL A 224 -28.49 11.10 -15.19
N ALA A 225 -29.61 10.38 -15.08
CA ALA A 225 -30.49 10.11 -16.21
C ALA A 225 -31.14 11.39 -16.80
N ALA A 226 -31.31 12.43 -15.98
CA ALA A 226 -31.78 13.75 -16.41
C ALA A 226 -30.65 14.63 -17.02
N GLY A 227 -29.41 14.14 -17.09
CA GLY A 227 -28.26 14.86 -17.65
C GLY A 227 -27.59 15.83 -16.68
N ASN A 228 -27.89 15.76 -15.38
CA ASN A 228 -27.24 16.60 -14.37
C ASN A 228 -25.90 16.01 -13.92
N ASN A 229 -24.91 16.88 -13.70
CA ASN A 229 -23.62 16.49 -13.14
C ASN A 229 -23.75 16.26 -11.62
N MET A 230 -23.30 15.10 -11.13
CA MET A 230 -23.34 14.69 -9.72
C MET A 230 -21.94 14.51 -9.11
N GLU A 231 -20.89 15.03 -9.75
CA GLU A 231 -19.51 14.98 -9.26
C GLU A 231 -19.33 15.65 -7.91
N ASP A 232 -20.08 16.73 -7.65
CA ASP A 232 -19.99 17.52 -6.42
C ASP A 232 -20.48 16.78 -5.16
N VAL A 233 -21.13 15.63 -5.33
CA VAL A 233 -21.53 14.68 -4.27
C VAL A 233 -20.97 13.28 -4.49
N TYR A 234 -19.94 13.14 -5.34
CA TYR A 234 -19.32 11.87 -5.69
C TYR A 234 -20.30 10.81 -6.21
N GLY A 235 -21.25 11.20 -7.06
CA GLY A 235 -22.32 10.31 -7.52
C GLY A 235 -21.83 9.03 -8.19
N GLU A 236 -20.84 9.12 -9.09
CA GLU A 236 -20.29 7.94 -9.76
C GLU A 236 -19.61 6.97 -8.77
N LEU A 237 -18.79 7.50 -7.86
CA LEU A 237 -18.13 6.69 -6.83
C LEU A 237 -19.16 6.03 -5.91
N LEU A 238 -20.19 6.75 -5.48
CA LEU A 238 -21.25 6.18 -4.64
C LEU A 238 -21.98 5.03 -5.36
N LEU A 239 -22.36 5.22 -6.62
CA LEU A 239 -23.02 4.18 -7.40
C LEU A 239 -22.11 2.96 -7.59
N GLN A 240 -20.82 3.16 -7.86
CA GLN A 240 -19.84 2.10 -7.95
C GLN A 240 -19.72 1.32 -6.63
N LEU A 241 -19.56 2.02 -5.50
CA LEU A 241 -19.43 1.40 -4.19
C LEU A 241 -20.69 0.65 -3.79
N HIS A 242 -21.88 1.20 -4.07
CA HIS A 242 -23.14 0.51 -3.83
C HIS A 242 -23.28 -0.77 -4.68
N GLN A 243 -22.82 -0.76 -5.93
CA GLN A 243 -22.81 -1.95 -6.77
C GLN A 243 -21.91 -3.05 -6.19
N GLN A 244 -20.74 -2.67 -5.64
CA GLN A 244 -19.79 -3.60 -5.03
C GLN A 244 -20.25 -4.06 -3.63
N TYR A 245 -20.87 -3.17 -2.86
CA TYR A 245 -21.27 -3.35 -1.47
C TYR A 245 -22.70 -2.81 -1.22
N PRO A 246 -23.75 -3.50 -1.70
CA PRO A 246 -25.12 -3.03 -1.55
C PRO A 246 -25.52 -2.89 -0.08
N GLY A 247 -26.01 -1.71 0.30
CA GLY A 247 -26.46 -1.44 1.67
C GLY A 247 -25.36 -1.22 2.70
N ASP A 248 -24.10 -1.12 2.29
CA ASP A 248 -22.97 -0.96 3.21
C ASP A 248 -22.76 0.50 3.64
N ILE A 249 -22.53 0.69 4.94
CA ILE A 249 -22.29 1.99 5.58
C ILE A 249 -21.08 2.74 5.02
N GLY A 250 -20.09 2.02 4.49
CA GLY A 250 -18.90 2.57 3.87
C GLY A 250 -19.20 3.46 2.67
N CYS A 251 -20.36 3.30 2.02
CA CYS A 251 -20.81 4.20 0.96
C CYS A 251 -21.03 5.63 1.48
N PHE A 252 -21.46 5.81 2.73
CA PHE A 252 -21.59 7.13 3.36
C PHE A 252 -20.27 7.63 3.95
N ALA A 253 -19.40 6.72 4.39
CA ALA A 253 -18.11 7.08 4.99
C ALA A 253 -17.20 7.86 4.01
N ILE A 254 -17.39 7.73 2.70
CA ILE A 254 -16.64 8.53 1.70
C ILE A 254 -16.80 10.04 1.90
N TYR A 255 -17.93 10.50 2.46
CA TYR A 255 -18.19 11.92 2.71
C TYR A 255 -17.37 12.49 3.87
N PHE A 256 -16.80 11.62 4.71
CA PHE A 256 -15.85 12.01 5.76
C PHE A 256 -14.39 11.96 5.29
N LEU A 257 -14.06 11.16 4.28
CA LEU A 257 -12.67 10.83 3.92
C LEU A 257 -12.21 11.53 2.65
N ASN A 258 -10.92 11.91 2.56
CA ASN A 258 -10.38 12.43 1.30
C ASN A 258 -10.36 11.34 0.24
N LEU A 259 -10.87 11.62 -0.96
CA LEU A 259 -10.67 10.80 -2.15
C LEU A 259 -9.40 11.27 -2.87
N LEU A 260 -8.45 10.35 -3.08
CA LEU A 260 -7.22 10.59 -3.82
C LEU A 260 -7.20 9.78 -5.10
N THR A 261 -6.62 10.36 -6.16
CA THR A 261 -6.20 9.66 -7.36
C THR A 261 -4.71 9.91 -7.56
N LEU A 262 -3.89 8.94 -7.16
CA LEU A 262 -2.44 8.99 -7.27
C LEU A 262 -2.04 8.67 -8.71
N LYS A 263 -1.14 9.47 -9.26
CA LYS A 263 -0.44 9.18 -10.52
C LYS A 263 0.70 8.19 -10.28
N PRO A 264 1.16 7.45 -11.30
CA PRO A 264 2.33 6.58 -11.16
C PRO A 264 3.51 7.28 -10.48
N GLY A 265 4.05 6.66 -9.43
CA GLY A 265 5.12 7.20 -8.58
C GLY A 265 4.68 8.14 -7.45
N GLU A 266 3.45 8.66 -7.45
CA GLU A 266 2.88 9.33 -6.28
C GLU A 266 2.55 8.30 -5.19
N ALA A 267 2.64 8.73 -3.94
CA ALA A 267 2.47 7.86 -2.79
C ALA A 267 1.56 8.46 -1.73
N MET A 268 1.06 7.61 -0.84
CA MET A 268 0.43 8.03 0.42
C MET A 268 0.89 7.12 1.56
N PHE A 269 1.11 7.72 2.73
CA PHE A 269 1.46 7.01 3.95
C PHE A 269 0.22 6.88 4.85
N LEU A 270 0.01 5.66 5.34
CA LEU A 270 -1.12 5.27 6.16
C LEU A 270 -0.62 5.02 7.57
N GLY A 271 -0.65 6.09 8.38
CA GLY A 271 -0.27 6.02 9.79
C GLY A 271 -1.31 5.28 10.65
N ALA A 272 -0.91 4.97 11.88
CA ALA A 272 -1.85 4.47 12.87
C ALA A 272 -3.03 5.44 13.06
N SER A 273 -4.22 4.88 13.31
CA SER A 273 -5.45 5.63 13.58
C SER A 273 -5.96 6.52 12.43
N VAL A 274 -5.42 6.37 11.22
CA VAL A 274 -5.89 7.07 10.03
C VAL A 274 -6.81 6.15 9.21
N PRO A 275 -8.10 6.51 9.00
CA PRO A 275 -9.01 5.70 8.22
C PRO A 275 -8.70 5.82 6.72
N HIS A 276 -8.67 4.70 6.01
CA HIS A 276 -8.31 4.64 4.60
C HIS A 276 -8.91 3.42 3.90
N ALA A 277 -8.91 3.42 2.55
CA ALA A 277 -9.30 2.28 1.71
C ALA A 277 -8.63 2.39 0.34
N TYR A 278 -8.28 1.27 -0.28
CA TYR A 278 -7.91 1.25 -1.70
C TYR A 278 -9.14 0.95 -2.55
N LEU A 279 -9.35 1.71 -3.62
CA LEU A 279 -10.57 1.64 -4.41
C LEU A 279 -10.33 0.94 -5.76
N LYS A 280 -9.26 1.32 -6.48
CA LYS A 280 -8.97 0.80 -7.83
C LYS A 280 -7.55 1.14 -8.27
N GLY A 281 -6.93 0.24 -9.04
CA GLY A 281 -5.61 0.43 -9.67
C GLY A 281 -4.54 -0.49 -9.12
N ASP A 282 -3.32 -0.36 -9.64
CA ASP A 282 -2.16 -1.13 -9.18
C ASP A 282 -1.21 -0.25 -8.36
N CYS A 283 -0.69 -0.80 -7.27
CA CYS A 283 0.29 -0.13 -6.43
C CYS A 283 1.32 -1.10 -5.85
N VAL A 284 2.46 -0.55 -5.45
CA VAL A 284 3.35 -1.18 -4.49
C VAL A 284 2.87 -0.80 -3.10
N GLU A 285 2.85 -1.76 -2.19
CA GLU A 285 2.61 -1.53 -0.77
C GLU A 285 3.80 -2.02 0.05
N CYS A 286 4.23 -1.24 1.03
CA CYS A 286 5.08 -1.73 2.11
C CYS A 286 4.40 -1.46 3.44
N MET A 287 4.41 -2.45 4.32
CA MET A 287 3.76 -2.36 5.62
C MET A 287 4.60 -3.04 6.69
N ALA A 288 4.45 -2.63 7.95
CA ALA A 288 4.97 -3.41 9.07
C ALA A 288 4.29 -4.79 9.13
N CYS A 289 4.99 -5.79 9.68
CA CYS A 289 4.45 -7.14 9.85
C CYS A 289 3.34 -7.17 10.93
N SER A 290 2.08 -6.99 10.50
CA SER A 290 0.88 -7.11 11.34
C SER A 290 -0.37 -7.42 10.50
N ASP A 291 -1.31 -8.15 11.08
CA ASP A 291 -2.63 -8.45 10.52
C ASP A 291 -3.76 -7.69 11.25
N ASN A 292 -3.43 -6.78 12.18
CA ASN A 292 -4.41 -5.96 12.90
C ASN A 292 -5.15 -4.98 11.97
N THR A 293 -6.48 -5.04 11.96
CA THR A 293 -7.32 -4.20 11.10
C THR A 293 -8.66 -3.92 11.75
N VAL A 294 -8.93 -2.64 12.05
CA VAL A 294 -10.24 -2.18 12.51
C VAL A 294 -10.99 -1.61 11.31
N ARG A 295 -12.14 -2.20 10.98
CA ARG A 295 -12.90 -1.85 9.75
C ARG A 295 -14.00 -0.84 10.03
N ALA A 296 -14.35 -0.07 9.01
CA ALA A 296 -15.39 0.97 9.03
C ALA A 296 -16.44 0.84 7.91
N GLY A 297 -16.37 -0.21 7.09
CA GLY A 297 -17.31 -0.45 6.00
C GLY A 297 -16.64 -1.04 4.77
N LEU A 298 -17.40 -1.14 3.68
CA LEU A 298 -17.04 -1.82 2.43
C LEU A 298 -16.56 -3.26 2.69
N THR A 299 -17.28 -3.97 3.55
CA THR A 299 -16.83 -5.27 4.03
C THR A 299 -17.96 -6.15 4.57
N PRO A 300 -17.96 -7.46 4.29
CA PRO A 300 -18.82 -8.41 4.97
C PRO A 300 -18.24 -8.86 6.32
N LYS A 301 -17.00 -8.46 6.66
CA LYS A 301 -16.28 -8.91 7.86
C LYS A 301 -16.73 -8.13 9.11
N PHE A 302 -16.29 -8.60 10.27
CA PHE A 302 -16.51 -7.95 11.57
C PHE A 302 -16.03 -6.48 11.58
N ILE A 303 -16.87 -5.61 12.17
CA ILE A 303 -16.65 -4.18 12.37
C ILE A 303 -16.76 -3.91 13.88
N ASP A 304 -15.63 -3.51 14.48
CA ASP A 304 -15.55 -3.15 15.90
C ASP A 304 -15.83 -1.65 16.06
N VAL A 305 -17.12 -1.28 16.05
CA VAL A 305 -17.54 0.14 16.07
C VAL A 305 -17.03 0.89 17.30
N PRO A 306 -17.07 0.36 18.54
CA PRO A 306 -16.51 1.03 19.71
C PRO A 306 -15.02 1.35 19.55
N THR A 307 -14.19 0.35 19.25
CA THR A 307 -12.74 0.56 19.06
C THR A 307 -12.46 1.50 17.90
N LEU A 308 -13.17 1.35 16.78
CA LEU A 308 -13.05 2.26 15.63
C LEU A 308 -13.31 3.71 16.05
N CYS A 309 -14.46 3.99 16.67
CA CYS A 309 -14.83 5.37 16.98
C CYS A 309 -13.89 6.00 18.01
N GLU A 310 -13.30 5.22 18.91
CA GLU A 310 -12.38 5.71 19.94
C GLU A 310 -10.95 5.93 19.40
N MET A 311 -10.46 5.03 18.53
CA MET A 311 -9.04 5.01 18.18
C MET A 311 -8.63 6.05 17.13
N LEU A 312 -9.55 6.53 16.28
CA LEU A 312 -9.21 7.37 15.14
C LEU A 312 -8.67 8.74 15.58
N SER A 313 -7.79 9.33 14.77
CA SER A 313 -7.13 10.59 15.13
C SER A 313 -8.02 11.83 15.04
N TYR A 314 -9.09 11.78 14.24
CA TYR A 314 -10.00 12.91 13.96
C TYR A 314 -9.28 14.23 13.64
N THR A 315 -8.17 14.14 12.90
CA THR A 315 -7.38 15.28 12.43
C THR A 315 -7.70 15.58 10.96
N PRO A 316 -8.70 16.43 10.66
CA PRO A 316 -9.07 16.76 9.29
C PRO A 316 -7.93 17.53 8.62
N SER A 317 -7.64 17.19 7.36
CA SER A 317 -6.71 17.97 6.54
C SER A 317 -7.08 17.87 5.06
N PRO A 318 -6.67 18.85 4.24
CA PRO A 318 -6.78 18.78 2.79
C PRO A 318 -6.15 17.52 2.19
N SER A 319 -6.70 17.04 1.08
CA SER A 319 -6.22 15.86 0.35
C SER A 319 -4.75 15.95 -0.08
N LYS A 320 -4.26 17.16 -0.43
CA LYS A 320 -2.86 17.40 -0.79
C LYS A 320 -1.88 17.03 0.33
N ASP A 321 -2.30 17.14 1.60
CA ASP A 321 -1.46 16.83 2.77
C ASP A 321 -1.43 15.31 3.04
N ARG A 322 -2.21 14.52 2.29
CA ARG A 322 -2.20 13.05 2.32
C ARG A 322 -1.28 12.45 1.26
N LEU A 323 -0.73 13.28 0.37
CA LEU A 323 0.33 12.86 -0.54
C LEU A 323 1.66 12.77 0.21
N PHE A 324 2.35 11.65 0.01
CA PHE A 324 3.71 11.45 0.49
C PHE A 324 4.69 11.73 -0.64
N LEU A 325 5.42 12.84 -0.54
CA LEU A 325 6.40 13.23 -1.56
C LEU A 325 7.75 12.55 -1.29
N PRO A 326 8.34 11.83 -2.26
CA PRO A 326 9.67 11.27 -2.09
C PRO A 326 10.74 12.36 -2.08
N THR A 327 11.82 12.11 -1.35
CA THR A 327 13.03 12.94 -1.42
C THR A 327 13.96 12.39 -2.50
N ARG A 328 14.46 13.23 -3.40
CA ARG A 328 15.52 12.81 -4.33
C ARG A 328 16.83 12.68 -3.59
N SER A 329 17.59 11.64 -3.89
CA SER A 329 18.95 11.50 -3.37
C SER A 329 19.81 12.67 -3.89
N PRO A 330 20.53 13.39 -3.01
CA PRO A 330 21.45 14.44 -3.43
C PRO A 330 22.67 13.88 -4.17
N GLU A 331 22.92 12.57 -4.05
CA GLU A 331 24.11 11.91 -4.57
C GLU A 331 23.83 11.07 -5.82
N ASP A 332 22.56 10.72 -6.05
CA ASP A 332 22.13 9.93 -7.21
C ASP A 332 20.82 10.50 -7.78
N PRO A 333 20.85 11.17 -8.96
CA PRO A 333 19.67 11.81 -9.54
C PRO A 333 18.59 10.82 -9.99
N TYR A 334 18.89 9.52 -10.05
CA TYR A 334 17.96 8.47 -10.43
C TYR A 334 17.27 7.83 -9.22
N LEU A 335 17.68 8.16 -8.00
CA LEU A 335 17.19 7.57 -6.77
C LEU A 335 16.20 8.51 -6.06
N SER A 336 14.98 8.04 -5.88
CA SER A 336 13.95 8.67 -5.06
C SER A 336 13.71 7.83 -3.80
N ILE A 337 13.61 8.49 -2.65
CA ILE A 337 13.50 7.84 -1.34
C ILE A 337 12.17 8.21 -0.70
N TYR A 338 11.37 7.19 -0.40
CA TYR A 338 10.13 7.29 0.36
C TYR A 338 10.42 6.79 1.79
N ASP A 339 10.64 7.72 2.72
CA ASP A 339 11.07 7.42 4.09
C ASP A 339 9.98 7.84 5.10
N PRO A 340 8.96 6.99 5.34
CA PRO A 340 7.92 7.32 6.29
C PRO A 340 8.48 7.39 7.72
N PRO A 341 7.80 8.10 8.64
CA PRO A 341 8.29 8.32 10.00
C PRO A 341 8.17 7.08 10.91
N VAL A 342 8.48 5.88 10.40
CA VAL A 342 8.40 4.59 11.12
C VAL A 342 9.68 3.77 10.98
N PRO A 343 10.15 3.10 12.05
CA PRO A 343 11.41 2.36 12.02
C PRO A 343 11.41 1.14 11.10
N ASP A 344 10.23 0.67 10.72
CA ASP A 344 9.98 -0.62 10.08
C ASP A 344 10.54 -0.69 8.64
N PHE A 345 10.43 0.38 7.84
CA PHE A 345 10.84 0.35 6.43
C PHE A 345 11.09 1.73 5.82
N THR A 346 11.90 1.72 4.74
CA THR A 346 12.07 2.78 3.74
C THR A 346 11.92 2.13 2.35
N ILE A 347 11.31 2.84 1.38
CA ILE A 347 11.23 2.40 -0.02
C ILE A 347 12.12 3.31 -0.88
N MET A 348 12.95 2.73 -1.73
CA MET A 348 13.83 3.40 -2.66
C MET A 348 13.38 3.08 -4.08
N LYS A 349 13.04 4.09 -4.87
CA LYS A 349 12.76 3.94 -6.30
C LYS A 349 13.98 4.40 -7.10
N MET A 350 14.52 3.54 -7.95
CA MET A 350 15.62 3.85 -8.84
C MET A 350 15.18 3.76 -10.29
N GLU A 351 15.30 4.86 -11.03
CA GLU A 351 14.96 4.90 -12.45
C GLU A 351 16.17 4.57 -13.31
N VAL A 352 16.11 3.47 -14.06
CA VAL A 352 17.22 3.08 -14.94
C VAL A 352 16.85 3.48 -16.37
N SER A 353 17.70 4.30 -17.01
CA SER A 353 17.49 4.69 -18.40
C SER A 353 18.06 3.64 -19.36
N GLU A 354 17.35 3.36 -20.45
CA GLU A 354 17.87 2.53 -21.54
C GLU A 354 19.05 3.24 -22.21
N GLY A 355 20.23 2.65 -22.08
CA GLY A 355 21.39 2.99 -22.90
C GLY A 355 21.39 2.23 -24.23
N PRO A 356 22.22 2.64 -25.20
CA PRO A 356 22.32 1.99 -26.52
C PRO A 356 22.79 0.52 -26.48
N TRP A 357 23.26 0.02 -25.33
CA TRP A 357 23.72 -1.35 -25.11
C TRP A 357 22.91 -2.09 -24.03
N GLY A 358 21.74 -1.55 -23.66
CA GLY A 358 20.95 -1.97 -22.51
C GLY A 358 20.94 -0.93 -21.39
N ALA A 359 19.97 -1.05 -20.49
CA ALA A 359 19.85 -0.23 -19.29
C ALA A 359 20.77 -0.82 -18.19
N SER A 360 21.87 -0.15 -17.85
CA SER A 360 22.75 -0.57 -16.75
C SER A 360 22.90 0.54 -15.73
N CYS A 361 22.52 0.27 -14.48
CA CYS A 361 22.88 1.11 -13.34
C CYS A 361 23.78 0.30 -12.41
N VAL A 362 24.93 0.86 -12.05
CA VAL A 362 25.78 0.30 -11.00
C VAL A 362 25.41 1.01 -9.72
N TRP A 363 24.69 0.32 -8.85
CA TRP A 363 24.44 0.81 -7.52
C TRP A 363 25.64 0.52 -6.63
N HIS A 364 26.36 1.56 -6.24
CA HIS A 364 27.42 1.44 -5.26
C HIS A 364 26.81 1.43 -3.86
N GLU A 365 26.63 0.23 -3.28
CA GLU A 365 26.25 0.04 -1.87
C GLU A 365 27.14 0.89 -0.97
N LYS A 366 26.55 1.92 -0.36
CA LYS A 366 27.25 2.76 0.59
C LYS A 366 27.42 2.03 1.93
N PRO A 367 28.45 2.34 2.73
CA PRO A 367 28.75 1.61 3.96
C PRO A 367 27.57 1.47 4.94
N TRP A 368 26.63 2.43 4.97
CA TRP A 368 25.43 2.35 5.83
C TRP A 368 24.31 1.49 5.25
N GLN A 369 24.27 1.30 3.94
CA GLN A 369 23.36 0.37 3.25
C GLN A 369 23.87 -1.08 3.33
N ARG A 370 25.19 -1.27 3.46
CA ARG A 370 25.82 -2.59 3.69
C ARG A 370 25.44 -3.24 5.03
N SER A 371 24.79 -2.50 5.91
CA SER A 371 24.42 -2.97 7.24
C SER A 371 23.02 -3.59 7.29
N GLN A 372 22.28 -3.69 6.17
CA GLN A 372 20.83 -3.93 6.22
C GLN A 372 20.33 -4.83 5.08
N CYS A 373 19.36 -5.69 5.37
CA CYS A 373 18.73 -6.53 4.35
C CYS A 373 17.77 -5.71 3.47
N GLY A 374 17.59 -6.12 2.22
CA GLY A 374 16.64 -5.48 1.32
C GLY A 374 15.90 -6.48 0.43
N VAL A 375 14.70 -6.09 0.02
CA VAL A 375 13.90 -6.79 -0.98
C VAL A 375 13.84 -5.93 -2.23
N TYR A 376 14.16 -6.52 -3.38
CA TYR A 376 14.27 -5.82 -4.65
C TYR A 376 13.21 -6.34 -5.63
N LEU A 377 12.49 -5.42 -6.27
CA LEU A 377 11.51 -5.71 -7.31
C LEU A 377 11.86 -4.91 -8.57
N GLY A 378 12.09 -5.62 -9.67
CA GLY A 378 12.25 -5.02 -10.98
C GLY A 378 10.91 -4.89 -11.69
N LEU A 379 10.56 -3.67 -12.11
CA LEU A 379 9.37 -3.38 -12.90
C LEU A 379 9.76 -2.96 -14.32
N GLY A 380 8.98 -3.37 -15.31
CA GLY A 380 9.24 -3.08 -16.73
C GLY A 380 10.04 -4.16 -17.46
N PHE A 381 11.26 -3.85 -17.89
CA PHE A 381 12.05 -4.75 -18.75
C PHE A 381 12.74 -5.88 -17.96
N PRO A 382 13.05 -7.02 -18.60
CA PRO A 382 13.89 -8.05 -18.00
C PRO A 382 15.19 -7.44 -17.50
N SER A 383 15.46 -7.56 -16.20
CA SER A 383 16.64 -7.01 -15.56
C SER A 383 17.42 -8.12 -14.86
N SER A 384 18.75 -8.00 -14.87
CA SER A 384 19.64 -8.90 -14.14
C SER A 384 20.36 -8.11 -13.05
N LEU A 385 20.16 -8.50 -11.79
CA LEU A 385 20.93 -8.00 -10.65
C LEU A 385 22.14 -8.91 -10.42
N LEU A 386 23.35 -8.34 -10.45
CA LEU A 386 24.59 -9.04 -10.15
C LEU A 386 25.20 -8.45 -8.87
N GLY A 387 25.47 -9.28 -7.87
CA GLY A 387 26.19 -8.88 -6.66
C GLY A 387 27.70 -9.17 -6.78
N GLY A 388 28.55 -8.14 -6.65
CA GLY A 388 30.01 -8.28 -6.62
C GLY A 388 30.76 -6.94 -6.53
N TRP A 389 31.88 -6.89 -5.80
CA TRP A 389 32.78 -5.73 -5.72
C TRP A 389 34.03 -5.95 -6.58
N PRO A 390 34.56 -4.91 -7.27
CA PRO A 390 35.98 -4.85 -7.60
C PRO A 390 36.78 -4.57 -6.32
N GLN A 391 37.85 -5.33 -6.07
CA GLN A 391 38.66 -5.16 -4.86
C GLN A 391 39.45 -3.83 -4.87
N GLY A 392 39.43 -3.08 -3.76
CA GLY A 392 40.58 -2.24 -3.36
C GLY A 392 40.44 -0.71 -3.28
N LEU A 393 39.49 -0.12 -2.54
CA LEU A 393 39.57 1.31 -2.16
C LEU A 393 39.13 1.56 -0.70
N PRO A 394 39.79 2.50 0.03
CA PRO A 394 39.56 2.74 1.46
C PRO A 394 38.39 3.70 1.73
N THR A 395 37.76 3.57 2.90
CA THR A 395 36.62 4.39 3.37
C THR A 395 36.99 5.25 4.59
N PRO A 396 36.61 6.55 4.65
CA PRO A 396 36.73 7.36 5.86
C PRO A 396 35.47 7.26 6.76
N PRO A 397 35.53 7.68 8.04
CA PRO A 397 34.42 7.51 8.99
C PRO A 397 33.45 8.70 8.93
N CYS A 398 32.14 8.46 9.01
CA CYS A 398 31.15 9.50 9.30
C CYS A 398 29.92 8.91 10.00
N THR A 399 29.39 9.67 10.95
CA THR A 399 28.38 9.30 11.95
C THR A 399 27.00 9.87 11.57
N ARG A 400 26.01 9.01 11.25
CA ARG A 400 24.55 9.25 11.44
C ARG A 400 23.67 8.02 11.09
N ASP A 401 22.55 7.94 11.80
CA ASP A 401 21.58 6.83 12.04
C ASP A 401 20.55 6.51 10.92
N HIS A 402 20.50 5.34 10.25
CA HIS A 402 19.41 5.06 9.26
C HIS A 402 18.94 3.58 9.09
N ARG A 403 17.76 3.37 8.43
CA ARG A 403 16.80 2.21 8.40
C ARG A 403 16.81 1.35 7.09
N LEU A 404 15.98 0.29 7.03
CA LEU A 404 15.91 -0.79 6.00
C LEU A 404 15.36 -0.34 4.65
N ALA A 405 15.88 -0.87 3.53
CA ALA A 405 15.50 -0.46 2.18
C ALA A 405 14.82 -1.58 1.37
N SER A 406 13.66 -1.28 0.78
CA SER A 406 13.10 -2.03 -0.35
C SER A 406 13.31 -1.24 -1.64
N MET A 407 13.67 -1.87 -2.75
CA MET A 407 14.05 -1.16 -3.97
C MET A 407 13.11 -1.49 -5.14
N LEU A 408 12.56 -0.45 -5.75
CA LEU A 408 11.78 -0.50 -6.98
C LEU A 408 12.63 0.01 -8.14
N THR A 409 12.69 -0.70 -9.26
CA THR A 409 13.30 -0.18 -10.49
C THR A 409 12.28 0.00 -11.60
N GLU A 410 12.25 1.17 -12.26
CA GLU A 410 11.37 1.47 -13.41
C GLU A 410 12.16 2.07 -14.58
N PRO A 411 11.81 1.75 -15.85
CA PRO A 411 12.41 2.37 -17.03
C PRO A 411 11.75 3.71 -17.40
N LYS A 412 12.54 4.60 -18.00
CA LYS A 412 12.08 5.91 -18.52
C LYS A 412 11.40 5.72 -19.89
N GLN A 413 10.09 5.96 -20.00
CA GLN A 413 9.35 5.76 -21.27
C GLN A 413 9.89 6.62 -22.43
N ARG A 414 10.23 5.98 -23.56
CA ARG A 414 10.13 6.56 -24.91
C ARG A 414 9.49 5.54 -25.86
N GLY A 415 8.71 6.06 -26.81
CA GLY A 415 7.71 5.33 -27.59
C GLY A 415 8.17 4.08 -28.34
N SER A 416 7.22 3.15 -28.45
CA SER A 416 7.12 1.93 -29.27
C SER A 416 8.31 1.52 -30.14
N ARG A 417 8.77 0.27 -29.95
CA ARG A 417 8.85 -0.80 -30.98
C ARG A 417 9.21 -2.14 -30.32
N ARG A 418 8.34 -3.15 -30.45
CA ARG A 418 8.66 -4.54 -30.10
C ARG A 418 9.50 -5.15 -31.22
N GLN A 419 10.70 -5.61 -30.92
CA GLN A 419 11.38 -6.63 -31.72
C GLN A 419 11.93 -7.71 -30.79
N SER A 420 11.43 -8.92 -30.99
CA SER A 420 11.99 -10.15 -30.44
C SER A 420 13.18 -10.57 -31.30
N SER A 421 14.29 -10.92 -30.67
CA SER A 421 15.27 -11.84 -31.27
C SER A 421 15.85 -12.75 -30.18
N LEU A 422 15.49 -14.03 -30.26
CA LEU A 422 16.30 -15.12 -29.73
C LEU A 422 17.63 -15.14 -30.47
N LEU A 423 18.74 -15.47 -29.81
CA LEU A 423 19.85 -16.20 -30.42
C LEU A 423 20.82 -16.76 -29.37
N CYS A 424 20.90 -18.09 -29.37
CA CYS A 424 22.08 -18.93 -29.12
C CYS A 424 21.82 -20.24 -29.91
N PRO A 425 22.82 -21.03 -30.34
CA PRO A 425 24.22 -21.03 -29.91
C PRO A 425 25.27 -21.18 -31.04
N GLY A 426 26.55 -20.99 -30.68
CA GLY A 426 27.67 -21.80 -31.21
C GLY A 426 28.48 -21.24 -32.39
N GLY A 427 29.80 -21.23 -32.23
CA GLY A 427 30.76 -21.12 -33.34
C GLY A 427 32.09 -20.50 -32.96
N TYR A 428 33.07 -21.34 -32.59
CA TYR A 428 34.50 -20.98 -32.72
C TYR A 428 34.80 -20.61 -34.18
N PRO A 429 35.78 -19.71 -34.41
CA PRO A 429 36.99 -20.21 -35.04
C PRO A 429 38.28 -19.64 -34.41
N GLY A 430 39.32 -20.47 -34.46
CA GLY A 430 40.71 -20.08 -34.19
C GLY A 430 41.34 -19.26 -35.32
N PRO A 431 42.69 -19.21 -35.41
CA PRO A 431 43.43 -17.96 -35.32
C PRO A 431 44.04 -17.49 -36.66
N MET A 432 44.31 -16.18 -36.75
CA MET A 432 45.35 -15.52 -37.56
C MET A 432 45.59 -14.17 -36.87
N SER A 433 46.79 -13.64 -36.62
CA SER A 433 48.17 -13.93 -37.06
C SER A 433 49.12 -13.31 -36.05
#